data_AF-A0A9Q1BJ82-F1
#
_entry.id   AF-A0A9Q1BJ82-F1
#
_cell.length_a   1.000
_cell.length_b   1.000
_cell.length_c   1.000
_cell.angle_alpha   90.00
_cell.angle_beta   90.00
_cell.angle_gamma   90.00
#
_symmetry.space_group_name_H-M   'P 1'
#
loop_
_entity.id
_entity.type
_entity.pdbx_description
1 polymer ?
#
loop_
_entity_poly.entity_id
_entity_poly.type
_entity_poly.pdbx_seq_one_letter_code
_entity_poly.pdbx_strand_id
1 'polypeptide(L)'
;MYMSVLDTENTFVRDVDNFLLSKAFLDLRKKEMLHKKWSEQISEPIEAKIFQEMKKNYPQVDKQKRKLYEQYLKHGNKKGFVFLDTFDTSEYNPLQLVTPRPAPIHIRVRTHSDPLLLQQRVRDVEDQTILGCVTGKTLDARELESHRLPPLPLVPLGRHGTECNTWLAMPLHDIESPVRHMSRRRMHGTFNNEEFDFTDLTSISKDPAIVEREMNIQKRRHFNTATFQQQALVVGLSPTSSQQSVASPVS
;
A
#
# COMPACT_ATOMS: atom_id res chain seq x y z
N MET A 1 -52.01 -44.84 -15.66
CA MET A 1 -50.61 -45.17 -15.28
C MET A 1 -49.63 -44.05 -15.57
N TYR A 2 -49.80 -43.25 -16.64
CA TYR A 2 -48.89 -42.13 -16.95
C TYR A 2 -49.02 -40.93 -15.98
N MET A 3 -50.25 -40.61 -15.56
CA MET A 3 -50.50 -39.46 -14.67
C MET A 3 -49.89 -39.63 -13.26
N SER A 4 -49.89 -40.85 -12.71
CA SER A 4 -49.30 -41.12 -11.40
C SER A 4 -47.78 -40.96 -11.38
N VAL A 5 -47.11 -41.24 -12.50
CA VAL A 5 -45.66 -41.04 -12.63
C VAL A 5 -45.34 -39.55 -12.71
N LEU A 6 -46.09 -38.79 -13.52
CA LEU A 6 -45.95 -37.34 -13.61
C LEU A 6 -46.21 -36.63 -12.28
N ASP A 7 -47.20 -37.07 -11.51
CA ASP A 7 -47.48 -36.52 -10.19
C ASP A 7 -46.30 -36.77 -9.23
N THR A 8 -45.71 -37.96 -9.25
CA THR A 8 -44.51 -38.25 -8.44
C THR A 8 -43.30 -37.43 -8.87
N GLU A 9 -43.08 -37.25 -10.18
CA GLU A 9 -42.00 -36.41 -10.71
C GLU A 9 -42.19 -34.94 -10.31
N ASN A 10 -43.42 -34.43 -10.43
CA ASN A 10 -43.75 -33.06 -10.04
C ASN A 10 -43.54 -32.83 -8.54
N THR A 11 -43.92 -33.78 -7.68
CA THR A 11 -43.64 -33.69 -6.24
C THR A 11 -42.15 -33.70 -5.95
N PHE A 12 -41.38 -34.56 -6.61
CA PHE A 12 -39.93 -34.64 -6.43
C PHE A 12 -39.23 -33.35 -6.85
N VAL A 13 -39.56 -32.82 -8.03
CA VAL A 13 -39.00 -31.54 -8.52
C VAL A 13 -39.30 -30.41 -7.53
N ARG A 14 -40.55 -30.32 -7.05
CA ARG A 14 -40.94 -29.33 -6.05
C ARG A 14 -40.18 -29.50 -4.72
N ASP A 15 -39.94 -30.73 -4.28
CA ASP A 15 -39.19 -31.00 -3.06
C ASP A 15 -37.71 -30.61 -3.19
N VAL A 16 -37.11 -30.87 -4.35
CA VAL A 16 -35.75 -30.42 -4.69
C VAL A 16 -35.68 -28.89 -4.70
N ASP A 17 -36.63 -28.21 -5.35
CA ASP A 17 -36.68 -26.75 -5.38
C ASP A 17 -36.84 -26.16 -3.98
N ASN A 18 -37.73 -26.72 -3.16
CA ASN A 18 -37.91 -26.31 -1.76
C ASN A 18 -36.63 -26.53 -0.94
N PHE A 19 -35.94 -27.65 -1.16
CA PHE A 19 -34.67 -27.92 -0.51
C PHE A 19 -33.60 -26.88 -0.90
N LEU A 20 -33.47 -26.57 -2.19
CA LEU A 20 -32.52 -25.58 -2.68
C LEU A 20 -32.82 -24.17 -2.13
N LEU A 21 -34.09 -23.78 -2.10
CA LEU A 21 -34.53 -22.51 -1.50
C LEU A 21 -34.22 -22.45 0.00
N SER A 22 -34.53 -23.52 0.74
CA SER A 22 -34.24 -23.58 2.18
C SER A 22 -32.74 -23.53 2.46
N LYS A 23 -31.92 -24.22 1.67
CA LYS A 23 -30.46 -24.18 1.75
C LYS A 23 -29.93 -22.79 1.46
N ALA A 24 -30.41 -22.13 0.41
CA ALA A 24 -30.01 -20.77 0.07
C ALA A 24 -30.35 -19.78 1.20
N PHE A 25 -31.54 -19.91 1.79
CA PHE A 25 -31.95 -19.11 2.95
C PHE A 25 -31.04 -19.35 4.16
N LEU A 26 -30.75 -20.60 4.49
CA LEU A 26 -29.86 -20.94 5.61
C LEU A 26 -28.44 -20.44 5.39
N ASP A 27 -27.92 -20.50 4.17
CA ASP A 27 -26.60 -19.98 3.85
C ASP A 27 -26.54 -18.45 3.95
N LEU A 28 -27.58 -17.76 3.49
CA LEU A 28 -27.71 -16.31 3.68
C LEU A 28 -27.75 -15.98 5.18
N ARG A 29 -28.55 -16.69 5.96
CA ARG A 29 -28.65 -16.53 7.41
C ARG A 29 -27.30 -16.75 8.11
N LYS A 30 -26.53 -17.76 7.69
CA LYS A 30 -25.18 -18.01 8.21
C LYS A 30 -24.24 -16.84 7.93
N LYS A 31 -24.28 -16.27 6.71
CA LYS A 31 -23.46 -15.11 6.34
C LYS A 31 -23.81 -13.88 7.17
N GLU A 32 -25.09 -13.59 7.36
CA GLU A 32 -25.55 -12.49 8.22
C GLU A 32 -25.05 -12.65 9.66
N MET A 33 -25.21 -13.85 10.22
CA MET A 33 -24.78 -14.15 11.58
C MET A 33 -23.27 -14.05 11.73
N LEU A 34 -22.50 -14.48 10.72
CA LEU A 34 -21.06 -14.39 10.72
C LEU A 34 -20.59 -12.93 10.64
N HIS A 35 -21.19 -12.14 9.75
CA HIS A 35 -20.93 -10.70 9.65
C HIS A 35 -21.23 -10.01 10.99
N LYS A 36 -22.40 -10.27 11.58
CA LYS A 36 -22.77 -9.72 12.89
C LYS A 36 -21.73 -10.03 13.96
N LYS A 37 -21.35 -11.30 14.10
CA LYS A 37 -20.31 -11.73 15.06
C LYS A 37 -18.98 -11.02 14.81
N TRP A 38 -18.56 -10.91 13.55
CA TRP A 38 -17.31 -10.25 13.19
C TRP A 38 -17.36 -8.75 13.50
N SER A 39 -18.47 -8.08 13.20
CA SER A 39 -18.68 -6.66 13.52
C SER A 39 -18.58 -6.41 15.03
N GLU A 40 -19.32 -7.17 15.84
CA GLU A 40 -19.35 -7.03 17.30
C GLU A 40 -18.01 -7.39 17.95
N GLN A 41 -17.32 -8.43 17.47
CA GLN A 41 -16.10 -8.93 18.11
C GLN A 41 -14.81 -8.27 17.59
N ILE A 42 -14.80 -7.79 16.35
CA ILE A 42 -13.61 -7.23 15.69
C ILE A 42 -13.81 -5.77 15.33
N SER A 43 -14.82 -5.43 14.52
CA SER A 43 -14.95 -4.05 13.99
C SER A 43 -15.14 -3.04 15.11
N GLU A 44 -16.17 -3.22 15.95
CA GLU A 44 -16.51 -2.26 17.01
C GLU A 44 -15.36 -2.09 18.03
N PRO A 45 -14.70 -3.16 18.52
CA PRO A 45 -13.58 -2.99 19.45
C PRO A 45 -12.35 -2.34 18.81
N ILE A 46 -12.10 -2.59 17.52
CA ILE A 46 -11.00 -1.93 16.78
C ILE A 46 -11.30 -0.45 16.63
N GLU A 47 -12.50 -0.11 16.15
CA GLU A 47 -12.95 1.27 16.01
C GLU A 47 -12.89 2.01 17.35
N ALA A 48 -13.43 1.43 18.41
CA ALA A 48 -13.39 2.03 19.75
C ALA A 48 -11.96 2.30 20.22
N LYS A 49 -11.01 1.38 19.96
CA LYS A 49 -9.58 1.60 20.26
C LYS A 49 -8.96 2.68 19.40
N ILE A 50 -9.28 2.74 18.11
CA ILE A 50 -8.85 3.81 17.21
C ILE A 50 -9.33 5.16 17.74
N PHE A 51 -10.62 5.27 18.06
CA PHE A 51 -11.19 6.50 18.62
C PHE A 51 -10.55 6.86 19.95
N GLN A 52 -10.27 5.89 20.82
CA GLN A 52 -9.61 6.13 22.11
C GLN A 52 -8.19 6.67 21.95
N GLU A 53 -7.36 6.03 21.11
CA GLU A 53 -5.98 6.47 20.85
C GLU A 53 -5.95 7.80 20.09
N MET A 54 -6.87 8.00 19.15
CA MET A 54 -7.04 9.27 18.46
C MET A 54 -7.42 10.37 19.45
N LYS A 55 -8.38 10.15 20.36
CA LYS A 55 -8.80 11.15 21.36
C LYS A 55 -7.67 11.54 22.32
N LYS A 56 -6.77 10.61 22.66
CA LYS A 56 -5.59 10.89 23.50
C LYS A 56 -4.56 11.77 22.78
N ASN A 57 -4.26 11.45 21.51
CA ASN A 57 -3.19 12.11 20.75
C ASN A 57 -3.65 13.40 20.05
N TYR A 58 -4.93 13.50 19.69
CA TYR A 58 -5.50 14.61 18.92
C TYR A 58 -5.27 15.99 19.56
N PRO A 59 -5.45 16.20 20.88
CA PRO A 59 -5.22 17.51 21.49
C PRO A 59 -3.78 18.02 21.35
N GLN A 60 -2.79 17.12 21.33
CA GLN A 60 -1.39 17.52 21.16
C GLN A 60 -1.13 17.97 19.72
N VAL A 61 -1.62 17.19 18.74
CA VAL A 61 -1.52 17.53 17.32
C VAL A 61 -2.25 18.83 17.01
N ASP A 62 -3.46 19.02 17.56
CA ASP A 62 -4.25 20.23 17.39
C ASP A 62 -3.54 21.46 17.99
N LYS A 63 -2.98 21.35 19.20
CA LYS A 63 -2.16 22.42 19.80
C LYS A 63 -0.95 22.78 18.93
N GLN A 64 -0.25 21.80 18.37
CA GLN A 64 0.89 22.05 17.49
C GLN A 64 0.47 22.74 16.19
N LYS A 65 -0.65 22.31 15.58
CA LYS A 65 -1.23 22.98 14.40
C LYS A 65 -1.61 24.43 14.68
N ARG A 66 -2.24 24.70 15.83
CA ARG A 66 -2.60 26.08 16.24
C ARG A 66 -1.36 26.94 16.45
N LYS A 67 -0.30 26.41 17.09
CA LYS A 67 0.97 27.13 17.25
C LYS A 67 1.63 27.46 15.90
N LEU A 68 1.64 26.51 14.97
CA LEU A 68 2.19 26.74 13.63
C LEU A 68 1.40 27.83 12.88
N TYR A 69 0.07 27.80 12.99
CA TYR A 69 -0.78 28.84 12.42
C TYR A 69 -0.52 30.22 13.05
N GLU A 70 -0.33 30.27 14.37
CA GLU A 70 0.04 31.52 15.06
C GLU A 70 1.39 32.06 14.56
N GLN A 71 2.38 31.19 14.35
CA GLN A 71 3.68 31.58 13.78
C GLN A 71 3.54 32.13 12.36
N TYR A 72 2.71 31.48 11.52
CA TYR A 72 2.39 31.97 10.18
C TYR A 72 1.81 33.38 10.21
N LEU A 73 0.82 33.63 11.08
CA LEU A 73 0.21 34.96 11.21
C LEU A 73 1.22 36.01 11.69
N LYS A 74 2.07 35.68 12.66
CA LYS A 74 3.13 36.59 13.14
C LYS A 74 4.13 36.93 12.03
N HIS A 75 4.53 35.95 11.25
CA HIS A 75 5.44 36.15 10.12
C HIS A 75 4.79 37.00 9.02
N GLY A 76 3.56 36.67 8.63
CA GLY A 76 2.77 37.45 7.66
C GLY A 76 2.57 38.90 8.09
N ASN A 77 2.26 39.15 9.36
CA ASN A 77 2.09 40.52 9.89
C ASN A 77 3.42 41.30 9.94
N LYS A 78 4.55 40.63 10.16
CA LYS A 78 5.87 41.27 10.22
C LYS A 78 6.41 41.62 8.82
N LYS A 79 6.25 40.71 7.86
CA LYS A 79 6.85 40.82 6.51
C LYS A 79 5.87 41.36 5.45
N GLY A 80 4.56 41.20 5.67
CA GLY A 80 3.49 41.59 4.75
C GLY A 80 3.14 40.54 3.69
N PHE A 81 4.01 39.55 3.46
CA PHE A 81 3.79 38.47 2.49
C PHE A 81 4.55 37.20 2.88
N VAL A 82 4.14 36.05 2.35
CA VAL A 82 4.80 34.76 2.51
C VAL A 82 5.00 34.12 1.15
N PHE A 83 6.25 33.84 0.79
CA PHE A 83 6.57 33.08 -0.42
C PHE A 83 6.34 31.59 -0.17
N LEU A 84 5.65 30.92 -1.09
CA LEU A 84 5.32 29.49 -0.96
C LEU A 84 6.42 28.59 -1.53
N ASP A 85 7.11 29.05 -2.57
CA ASP A 85 8.12 28.25 -3.29
C ASP A 85 9.52 28.36 -2.69
N THR A 86 9.83 29.51 -2.08
CA THR A 86 11.13 29.80 -1.46
C THR A 86 10.88 30.33 -0.06
N PHE A 87 11.33 29.58 0.95
CA PHE A 87 11.25 30.00 2.34
C PHE A 87 12.60 29.78 3.00
N ASP A 88 12.97 30.69 3.89
CA ASP A 88 14.12 30.48 4.76
C ASP A 88 13.65 29.85 6.07
N THR A 89 14.18 28.67 6.37
CA THR A 89 13.92 27.95 7.62
C THR A 89 14.29 28.73 8.87
N SER A 90 15.21 29.69 8.77
CA SER A 90 15.61 30.56 9.88
C SER A 90 14.51 31.56 10.28
N GLU A 91 13.74 32.03 9.30
CA GLU A 91 12.72 33.06 9.47
C GLU A 91 11.35 32.45 9.80
N TYR A 92 10.92 31.50 8.97
CA TYR A 92 9.66 30.79 9.14
C TYR A 92 9.73 29.42 8.45
N ASN A 93 9.45 28.36 9.21
CA ASN A 93 9.46 27.00 8.69
C ASN A 93 8.03 26.45 8.51
N PRO A 94 7.46 26.48 7.28
CA PRO A 94 6.14 25.93 7.01
C PRO A 94 6.08 24.40 7.14
N LEU A 95 7.22 23.71 7.12
CA LEU A 95 7.32 22.24 7.12
C LEU A 95 7.60 21.65 8.49
N GLN A 96 7.46 22.42 9.58
CA GLN A 96 7.74 21.96 10.93
C GLN A 96 6.95 20.69 11.33
N LEU A 97 5.74 20.51 10.82
CA LEU A 97 4.92 19.32 11.08
C LEU A 97 5.23 18.12 10.17
N VAL A 98 5.99 18.34 9.09
CA VAL A 98 6.38 17.29 8.14
C VAL A 98 7.61 16.55 8.68
N THR A 99 8.46 17.23 9.45
CA THR A 99 9.77 16.69 9.87
C THR A 99 10.04 17.05 11.33
N PRO A 100 9.86 16.12 12.30
CA PRO A 100 9.41 14.75 12.15
C PRO A 100 7.88 14.64 12.00
N ARG A 101 7.40 13.87 11.02
CA ARG A 101 5.99 13.47 10.94
C ARG A 101 5.61 12.84 12.30
N PRO A 102 4.51 13.26 12.94
CA PRO A 102 4.06 12.60 14.16
C PRO A 102 3.95 11.10 13.90
N ALA A 103 4.55 10.29 14.79
CA ALA A 103 4.61 8.85 14.62
C ALA A 103 3.19 8.30 14.34
N PRO A 104 3.04 7.34 13.41
CA PRO A 104 1.76 6.70 13.17
C PRO A 104 1.16 6.20 14.50
N ILE A 105 -0.14 6.40 14.68
CA ILE A 105 -0.84 5.89 15.87
C ILE A 105 -0.80 4.37 15.80
N HIS A 106 0.00 3.75 16.68
CA HIS A 106 0.15 2.30 16.73
C HIS A 106 -0.90 1.70 17.68
N ILE A 107 -1.77 0.86 17.16
CA ILE A 107 -2.84 0.22 17.93
C ILE A 107 -2.58 -1.28 17.94
N ARG A 108 -2.36 -1.85 19.12
CA ARG A 108 -2.25 -3.30 19.29
C ARG A 108 -3.62 -3.86 19.65
N VAL A 109 -4.24 -4.54 18.69
CA VAL A 109 -5.50 -5.25 18.91
C VAL A 109 -5.19 -6.70 19.26
N ARG A 110 -5.74 -7.16 20.37
CA ARG A 110 -5.71 -8.55 20.78
C ARG A 110 -6.61 -9.37 19.85
N THR A 111 -6.03 -10.12 18.92
CA THR A 111 -6.68 -10.90 17.84
C THR A 111 -7.36 -12.18 18.34
N HIS A 112 -7.97 -12.16 19.52
CA HIS A 112 -8.27 -13.41 20.23
C HIS A 112 -9.56 -14.10 19.77
N SER A 113 -10.41 -13.47 18.95
CA SER A 113 -11.69 -14.06 18.55
C SER A 113 -12.14 -13.62 17.16
N ASP A 114 -11.37 -13.96 16.13
CA ASP A 114 -11.90 -13.84 14.77
C ASP A 114 -12.83 -15.03 14.49
N PRO A 115 -14.14 -14.80 14.26
CA PRO A 115 -15.06 -15.89 13.97
C PRO A 115 -14.78 -16.57 12.62
N LEU A 116 -14.05 -15.91 11.70
CA LEU A 116 -13.62 -16.50 10.43
C LEU A 116 -12.56 -17.58 10.63
N LEU A 117 -11.74 -17.44 11.67
CA LEU A 117 -10.64 -18.36 11.96
C LEU A 117 -11.04 -19.47 12.93
N LEU A 118 -12.30 -19.53 13.38
CA LEU A 118 -12.73 -20.51 14.38
C LEU A 118 -12.53 -21.94 13.88
N GLN A 119 -12.96 -22.23 12.64
CA GLN A 119 -12.79 -23.55 12.05
C GLN A 119 -11.32 -23.91 11.87
N GLN A 120 -10.47 -22.93 11.49
CA GLN A 120 -9.04 -23.14 11.39
C GLN A 120 -8.44 -23.48 12.76
N ARG A 121 -8.78 -22.73 13.81
CA ARG A 121 -8.27 -23.00 15.17
C ARG A 121 -8.62 -24.39 15.69
N VAL A 122 -9.82 -24.88 15.41
CA VAL A 122 -10.22 -26.24 15.80
C VAL A 122 -9.32 -27.27 15.10
N ARG A 123 -9.13 -27.11 13.78
CA ARG A 123 -8.19 -27.95 13.02
C ARG A 123 -6.75 -27.81 13.50
N ASP A 124 -6.31 -26.61 13.86
CA ASP A 124 -4.97 -26.35 14.39
C ASP A 124 -4.74 -27.14 15.68
N VAL A 125 -5.72 -27.13 16.58
CA VAL A 125 -5.66 -27.89 17.85
C VAL A 125 -5.66 -29.39 17.59
N GLU A 126 -6.48 -29.87 16.65
CA GLU A 126 -6.51 -31.27 16.24
C GLU A 126 -5.15 -31.70 15.69
N ASP A 127 -4.60 -30.96 14.72
CA ASP A 127 -3.31 -31.24 14.11
C ASP A 127 -2.18 -31.19 15.13
N GLN A 128 -2.19 -30.20 16.03
CA GLN A 128 -1.20 -30.07 17.11
C GLN A 128 -1.24 -31.27 18.06
N THR A 129 -2.44 -31.79 18.35
CA THR A 129 -2.62 -32.98 19.17
C THR A 129 -2.08 -34.22 18.47
N ILE A 130 -2.44 -34.42 17.19
CA ILE A 130 -1.98 -35.55 16.39
C ILE A 130 -0.45 -35.53 16.29
N LEU A 131 0.12 -34.40 15.93
CA LEU A 131 1.55 -34.26 15.72
C LEU A 131 2.33 -34.35 17.04
N GLY A 132 1.75 -33.89 18.15
CA GLY A 132 2.29 -34.08 19.49
C GLY A 132 2.31 -35.55 19.91
N CYS A 133 1.28 -36.32 19.59
CA CYS A 133 1.27 -37.78 19.82
C CYS A 133 2.35 -38.50 18.99
N VAL A 134 2.58 -38.05 17.75
CA VAL A 134 3.60 -38.64 16.86
C VAL A 134 5.01 -38.27 17.29
N THR A 135 5.24 -37.00 17.66
CA THR A 135 6.59 -36.44 17.90
C THR A 135 7.00 -36.48 19.37
N GLY A 136 6.04 -36.66 20.29
CA GLY A 136 6.24 -36.63 21.73
C GLY A 136 6.52 -35.22 22.29
N LYS A 137 6.22 -34.16 21.53
CA LYS A 137 6.49 -32.76 21.90
C LYS A 137 5.26 -31.89 21.68
N THR A 138 5.05 -30.92 22.57
CA THR A 138 4.07 -29.84 22.34
C THR A 138 4.66 -28.84 21.37
N LEU A 139 4.07 -28.72 20.18
CA LEU A 139 4.54 -27.82 19.13
C LEU A 139 3.89 -26.46 19.24
N ASP A 140 4.59 -25.37 18.93
CA ASP A 140 3.99 -24.04 18.83
C ASP A 140 3.21 -23.88 17.51
N ALA A 141 2.31 -22.88 17.43
CA ALA A 141 1.52 -22.61 16.22
C ALA A 141 2.40 -22.36 14.98
N ARG A 142 3.56 -21.71 15.15
CA ARG A 142 4.54 -21.51 14.06
C ARG A 142 5.16 -22.81 13.58
N GLU A 143 5.46 -23.70 14.51
CA GLU A 143 6.02 -25.02 14.20
C GLU A 143 4.96 -25.86 13.48
N LEU A 144 3.70 -25.82 13.91
CA LEU A 144 2.59 -26.48 13.25
C LEU A 144 2.42 -26.03 11.79
N GLU A 145 2.53 -24.72 11.53
CA GLU A 145 2.48 -24.18 10.17
C GLU A 145 3.61 -24.74 9.29
N SER A 146 4.83 -24.84 9.83
CA SER A 146 5.97 -25.42 9.11
C SER A 146 5.75 -26.89 8.74
N HIS A 147 5.01 -27.65 9.55
CA HIS A 147 4.67 -29.05 9.27
C HIS A 147 3.55 -29.21 8.23
N ARG A 148 2.67 -28.20 8.07
CA ARG A 148 1.61 -28.20 7.05
C ARG A 148 2.10 -27.81 5.68
N LEU A 149 3.17 -27.01 5.61
CA LEU A 149 3.76 -26.64 4.34
C LEU A 149 4.33 -27.92 3.68
N PRO A 150 4.01 -28.19 2.39
CA PRO A 150 4.69 -29.25 1.68
C PRO A 150 6.20 -29.01 1.75
N PRO A 151 7.03 -30.06 1.86
CA PRO A 151 8.48 -29.88 1.84
C PRO A 151 8.81 -29.07 0.61
N LEU A 152 9.39 -27.89 0.84
CA LEU A 152 9.69 -26.95 -0.23
C LEU A 152 10.45 -27.72 -1.30
N PRO A 153 10.07 -27.63 -2.58
CA PRO A 153 10.90 -28.21 -3.61
C PRO A 153 12.26 -27.55 -3.47
N LEU A 154 13.29 -28.38 -3.31
CA LEU A 154 14.69 -27.97 -3.46
C LEU A 154 14.91 -27.60 -4.93
N VAL A 155 14.21 -26.56 -5.43
CA VAL A 155 14.64 -25.87 -6.63
C VAL A 155 15.89 -25.14 -6.21
N PRO A 156 17.06 -25.48 -6.74
CA PRO A 156 18.35 -25.05 -6.17
C PRO A 156 18.64 -23.54 -6.33
N LEU A 157 17.65 -22.69 -6.66
CA LEU A 157 17.88 -21.33 -7.14
C LEU A 157 16.83 -20.30 -6.68
N GLY A 158 15.85 -20.66 -5.84
CA GLY A 158 14.82 -19.73 -5.38
C GLY A 158 15.04 -19.21 -3.97
N ARG A 159 14.68 -17.94 -3.70
CA ARG A 159 14.55 -17.37 -2.34
C ARG A 159 13.25 -17.84 -1.66
N HIS A 160 12.84 -19.08 -1.87
CA HIS A 160 11.63 -19.65 -1.28
C HIS A 160 11.99 -20.32 0.05
N GLY A 161 11.30 -19.97 1.13
CA GLY A 161 11.50 -20.59 2.45
C GLY A 161 12.58 -19.98 3.35
N THR A 162 13.27 -18.93 2.91
CA THR A 162 14.16 -18.16 3.78
C THR A 162 13.42 -16.95 4.35
N GLU A 163 13.54 -16.68 5.65
CA GLU A 163 12.98 -15.49 6.30
C GLU A 163 13.41 -14.21 5.59
N CYS A 164 12.50 -13.25 5.41
CA CYS A 164 12.79 -12.01 4.68
C CYS A 164 14.00 -11.24 5.26
N ASN A 165 14.22 -11.35 6.57
CA ASN A 165 15.32 -10.68 7.26
C ASN A 165 16.69 -11.27 6.93
N THR A 166 16.77 -12.52 6.49
CA THR A 166 18.02 -13.18 6.11
C THR A 166 18.36 -12.96 4.65
N TRP A 167 17.46 -12.38 3.85
CA TRP A 167 17.68 -12.12 2.42
C TRP A 167 18.83 -11.14 2.16
N LEU A 168 19.01 -10.16 3.04
CA LEU A 168 20.09 -9.16 2.95
C LEU A 168 21.47 -9.76 3.26
N ALA A 169 21.51 -10.76 4.15
CA ALA A 169 22.73 -11.49 4.48
C ALA A 169 23.02 -12.61 3.46
N MET A 170 22.08 -12.89 2.56
CA MET A 170 22.25 -13.93 1.56
C MET A 170 23.15 -13.40 0.43
N PRO A 171 24.34 -13.98 0.23
CA PRO A 171 25.24 -13.60 -0.85
C PRO A 171 24.53 -13.65 -2.23
N LEU A 172 24.85 -12.69 -3.10
CA LEU A 172 24.23 -12.43 -4.41
C LEU A 172 24.56 -13.50 -5.48
N HIS A 173 24.51 -14.78 -5.11
CA HIS A 173 24.89 -15.93 -5.93
C HIS A 173 24.11 -16.07 -7.25
N ASP A 174 23.10 -15.24 -7.51
CA ASP A 174 22.30 -15.28 -8.73
C ASP A 174 22.70 -14.22 -9.79
N ILE A 175 23.44 -13.16 -9.42
CA ILE A 175 23.99 -12.22 -10.42
C ILE A 175 25.28 -12.79 -11.02
N GLU A 176 26.09 -13.43 -10.18
CA GLU A 176 27.37 -14.03 -10.53
C GLU A 176 27.26 -15.55 -10.78
N SER A 177 26.05 -16.06 -11.00
CA SER A 177 25.87 -17.49 -11.30
C SER A 177 26.50 -17.83 -12.66
N PRO A 178 27.07 -19.04 -12.83
CA PRO A 178 27.63 -19.48 -14.11
C PRO A 178 26.59 -19.37 -15.25
N VAL A 179 25.32 -19.67 -14.96
CA VAL A 179 24.22 -19.58 -15.94
C VAL A 179 23.99 -18.13 -16.38
N ARG A 180 23.99 -17.16 -15.45
CA ARG A 180 23.89 -15.73 -15.79
C ARG A 180 25.14 -15.21 -16.48
N HIS A 181 26.34 -15.59 -16.05
CA HIS A 181 27.57 -15.24 -16.74
C HIS A 181 27.56 -15.77 -18.19
N MET A 182 27.08 -17.01 -18.40
CA MET A 182 26.95 -17.58 -19.74
C MET A 182 25.89 -16.86 -20.58
N SER A 183 24.78 -16.42 -19.99
CA SER A 183 23.80 -15.57 -20.68
C SER A 183 24.37 -14.19 -21.04
N ARG A 184 25.18 -13.59 -20.17
CA ARG A 184 25.86 -12.30 -20.43
C ARG A 184 26.89 -12.44 -21.55
N ARG A 185 27.63 -13.54 -21.59
CA ARG A 185 28.59 -13.86 -22.66
C ARG A 185 27.94 -14.06 -24.04
N ARG A 186 26.63 -14.35 -24.09
CA ARG A 186 25.89 -14.48 -25.37
C ARG A 186 25.50 -13.13 -25.98
N MET A 187 25.48 -12.05 -25.19
CA MET A 187 25.18 -10.70 -25.65
C MET A 187 26.49 -9.89 -25.69
N HIS A 188 27.11 -9.79 -26.86
CA HIS A 188 28.18 -8.82 -27.09
C HIS A 188 27.58 -7.41 -27.20
N GLY A 189 27.41 -6.74 -26.07
CA GLY A 189 27.30 -5.28 -26.05
C GLY A 189 28.66 -4.63 -26.29
N THR A 190 28.66 -3.39 -26.78
CA THR A 190 29.85 -2.53 -26.76
C THR A 190 30.14 -2.17 -25.30
N PHE A 191 30.94 -3.00 -24.62
CA PHE A 191 31.43 -2.69 -23.28
C PHE A 191 32.77 -1.95 -23.40
N ASN A 192 32.96 -0.93 -22.56
CA ASN A 192 34.30 -0.43 -22.30
C ASN A 192 35.06 -1.52 -21.54
N ASN A 193 36.14 -2.03 -22.15
CA ASN A 193 37.06 -2.99 -21.52
C ASN A 193 38.20 -2.28 -20.77
N GLU A 194 38.04 -0.99 -20.52
CA GLU A 194 39.00 -0.23 -19.73
C GLU A 194 38.80 -0.60 -18.26
N GLU A 195 39.81 -1.23 -17.68
CA GLU A 195 39.91 -1.47 -16.25
C GLU A 195 40.18 -0.12 -15.58
N PHE A 196 39.12 0.50 -15.06
CA PHE A 196 39.25 1.73 -14.28
C PHE A 196 39.77 1.36 -12.89
N ASP A 197 41.02 1.73 -12.61
CA ASP A 197 41.53 1.65 -11.25
C ASP A 197 40.90 2.77 -10.41
N PHE A 198 40.05 2.38 -9.47
CA PHE A 198 39.33 3.31 -8.61
C PHE A 198 40.25 3.98 -7.58
N THR A 199 41.47 3.48 -7.37
CA THR A 199 42.44 4.12 -6.47
C THR A 199 42.85 5.49 -7.00
N ASP A 200 42.99 5.62 -8.32
CA ASP A 200 43.38 6.87 -8.96
C ASP A 200 42.27 7.93 -8.88
N LEU A 201 41.00 7.50 -8.91
CA LEU A 201 39.86 8.42 -8.72
C LEU A 201 39.75 8.93 -7.28
N THR A 202 40.24 8.18 -6.30
CA THR A 202 40.24 8.58 -4.89
C THR A 202 41.43 9.47 -4.51
N SER A 203 42.51 9.43 -5.28
CA SER A 203 43.70 10.26 -5.06
C SER A 203 43.57 11.66 -5.67
N ILE A 204 42.61 11.88 -6.57
CA ILE A 204 42.28 13.20 -7.11
C ILE A 204 41.67 14.08 -6.01
N SER A 205 42.34 15.20 -5.72
CA SER A 205 41.84 16.23 -4.79
C SER A 205 40.52 16.80 -5.29
N LYS A 206 39.44 16.55 -4.54
CA LYS A 206 38.10 17.05 -4.87
C LYS A 206 37.94 18.48 -4.36
N ASP A 207 37.62 19.40 -5.26
CA ASP A 207 37.36 20.79 -4.93
C ASP A 207 36.03 20.86 -4.14
N PRO A 208 36.00 21.37 -2.89
CA PRO A 208 34.84 21.27 -2.01
C PRO A 208 33.58 21.93 -2.60
N ALA A 209 33.74 22.99 -3.40
CA ALA A 209 32.63 23.69 -4.06
C ALA A 209 31.92 22.84 -5.15
N ILE A 210 32.64 21.90 -5.77
CA ILE A 210 32.08 20.99 -6.78
C ILE A 210 31.31 19.86 -6.08
N VAL A 211 31.86 19.33 -4.99
CA VAL A 211 31.22 18.28 -4.19
C VAL A 211 29.90 18.79 -3.58
N GLU A 212 29.86 20.01 -3.06
CA GLU A 212 28.61 20.61 -2.56
C GLU A 212 27.55 20.79 -3.66
N ARG A 213 27.99 21.18 -4.87
CA ARG A 213 27.10 21.32 -6.03
C ARG A 213 26.54 19.96 -6.45
N GLU A 214 27.35 18.91 -6.47
CA GLU A 214 26.93 17.54 -6.80
C GLU A 214 26.04 16.89 -5.73
N MET A 215 26.32 17.12 -4.45
CA MET A 215 25.50 16.65 -3.33
C MET A 215 24.11 17.29 -3.31
N ASN A 216 23.97 18.52 -3.82
CA ASN A 216 22.69 19.18 -4.04
C ASN A 216 21.95 18.68 -5.29
N ILE A 217 22.60 17.93 -6.18
CA ILE A 217 21.98 17.31 -7.36
C ILE A 217 21.47 15.91 -6.98
N GLN A 218 20.47 15.83 -6.10
CA GLN A 218 19.65 14.61 -6.03
C GLN A 218 18.16 14.94 -5.99
N LYS A 219 17.54 14.84 -7.17
CA LYS A 219 16.22 14.25 -7.50
C LYS A 219 15.58 14.94 -8.72
N ARG A 220 16.18 14.78 -9.89
CA ARG A 220 15.47 15.00 -11.16
C ARG A 220 15.75 13.82 -12.09
N ARG A 221 14.97 12.75 -11.95
CA ARG A 221 14.75 11.84 -13.08
C ARG A 221 13.77 12.55 -14.02
N HIS A 222 14.30 13.34 -14.95
CA HIS A 222 13.53 13.82 -16.08
C HIS A 222 13.62 12.79 -17.19
N PHE A 223 12.51 12.11 -17.46
CA PHE A 223 12.33 11.46 -18.75
C PHE A 223 12.07 12.58 -19.75
N ASN A 224 13.01 12.85 -20.65
CA ASN A 224 12.78 13.76 -21.77
C ASN A 224 11.78 13.11 -22.74
N THR A 225 10.49 13.41 -22.61
CA THR A 225 9.54 13.19 -23.69
C THR A 225 9.76 14.28 -24.73
N ALA A 226 10.17 13.89 -25.94
CA ALA A 226 10.27 14.80 -27.06
C ALA A 226 8.93 15.52 -27.29
N THR A 227 9.04 16.82 -27.53
CA THR A 227 8.00 17.81 -27.77
C THR A 227 6.94 17.33 -28.77
N PHE A 228 5.71 17.08 -28.32
CA PHE A 228 4.55 17.04 -29.20
C PHE A 228 4.08 18.49 -29.41
N GLN A 229 4.41 19.09 -30.55
CA GLN A 229 3.85 20.38 -30.96
C GLN A 229 2.33 20.24 -31.11
N GLN A 230 1.57 20.79 -30.17
CA GLN A 230 0.16 21.07 -30.43
C GLN A 230 0.08 22.27 -31.38
N GLN A 231 -0.27 22.00 -32.63
CA GLN A 231 -0.74 23.02 -33.54
C GLN A 231 -2.05 23.58 -32.99
N ALA A 232 -2.08 24.88 -32.69
CA ALA A 232 -3.30 25.57 -32.31
C ALA A 232 -4.23 25.66 -33.53
N LEU A 233 -5.34 24.94 -33.49
CA LEU A 233 -6.45 25.09 -34.43
C LEU A 233 -7.20 26.38 -34.08
N VAL A 234 -7.02 27.41 -34.90
CA VAL A 234 -7.79 28.66 -34.85
C VAL A 234 -9.21 28.35 -35.32
N VAL A 235 -10.16 28.32 -34.38
CA VAL A 235 -11.60 28.37 -34.70
C VAL A 235 -12.04 29.81 -34.54
N GLY A 236 -12.39 30.43 -35.66
CA GLY A 236 -12.83 31.82 -35.73
C GLY A 236 -14.19 32.04 -35.09
N LEU A 237 -14.30 33.14 -34.34
CA LEU A 237 -15.56 33.80 -34.04
C LEU A 237 -15.41 35.28 -34.42
N SER A 238 -16.06 35.65 -35.51
CA SER A 238 -16.22 37.01 -36.01
C SER A 238 -17.15 37.83 -35.09
N PRO A 239 -16.86 39.12 -34.82
CA PRO A 239 -17.80 40.01 -34.14
C PRO A 239 -18.72 40.68 -35.17
N THR A 240 -20.01 40.39 -35.11
CA THR A 240 -21.05 41.13 -35.84
C THR A 240 -21.37 42.42 -35.11
N SER A 241 -21.06 43.53 -35.77
CA SER A 241 -21.56 44.87 -35.47
C SER A 241 -23.08 44.96 -35.69
N SER A 242 -23.81 45.58 -34.77
CA SER A 242 -25.16 46.10 -35.01
C SER A 242 -25.45 47.23 -34.02
N GLN A 243 -25.28 48.45 -34.52
CA GLN A 243 -25.84 49.66 -33.94
C GLN A 243 -27.37 49.65 -34.13
N GLN A 244 -28.13 50.08 -33.12
CA GLN A 244 -29.46 50.66 -33.33
C GLN A 244 -29.71 51.76 -32.29
N SER A 245 -29.75 52.99 -32.80
CA SER A 245 -30.31 54.19 -32.20
C SER A 245 -31.83 54.21 -32.43
N VAL A 246 -32.64 54.49 -31.40
CA VAL A 246 -33.97 55.11 -31.59
C VAL A 246 -34.28 56.02 -30.41
N ALA A 247 -34.81 57.19 -30.75
CA ALA A 247 -35.08 58.36 -29.92
C ALA A 247 -36.28 58.20 -28.96
N SER A 248 -36.31 59.08 -27.96
CA SER A 248 -37.46 59.38 -27.07
C SER A 248 -38.67 59.91 -27.85
N PRO A 249 -39.89 59.93 -27.25
CA PRO A 249 -40.28 61.14 -26.50
C PRO A 249 -41.25 60.94 -25.29
N VAL A 250 -41.15 61.90 -24.37
CA VAL A 250 -42.22 62.65 -23.65
C VAL A 250 -43.50 61.94 -23.20
N SER A 251 -43.72 61.90 -21.87
CA SER A 251 -44.78 62.64 -21.15
C SER A 251 -44.49 62.64 -19.64
#